data_AF-A0A9Q1BF68-F1
#
_entry.id   AF-A0A9Q1BF68-F1
#
_cell.length_a   1.000
_cell.length_b   1.000
_cell.length_c   1.000
_cell.angle_alpha   90.00
_cell.angle_beta   90.00
_cell.angle_gamma   90.00
#
_symmetry.space_group_name_H-M   'P 1'
#
loop_
_entity.id
_entity.type
_entity.pdbx_description
1 polymer ?
#
loop_
_entity_poly.entity_id
_entity_poly.type
_entity_poly.pdbx_seq_one_letter_code
_entity_poly.pdbx_strand_id
1 'polypeptide(L)'
;MTVFRSIGAFDEKEELFEDYSDRCDAFIEANGITKEKRVHFVLATVGASAYKLLKDLSSPGLPNTKTYTELKQLLNNHYSSKPIVIAERHKFWTSAQGEQESVSDFIVQLENLSTKCNFGDFLNDALRDRLVSCLHGKMVKT
;
A
#
# COMPACT_ATOMS: atom_id res chain seq x y z
N MET A 1 3.36 0.00 36.42
CA MET A 1 3.41 -0.42 35.01
C MET A 1 2.44 0.45 34.24
N THR A 2 2.92 1.27 33.31
CA THR A 2 2.07 2.16 32.52
C THR A 2 1.38 1.33 31.44
N VAL A 3 0.08 1.11 31.57
CA VAL A 3 -0.73 0.44 30.55
C VAL A 3 -0.94 1.43 29.41
N PHE A 4 -0.43 1.14 28.21
CA PHE A 4 -0.70 1.96 27.03
C PHE A 4 -2.19 1.85 26.67
N ARG A 5 -2.78 3.00 26.31
CA ARG A 5 -4.21 3.30 26.37
C ARG A 5 -5.12 2.63 25.32
N SER A 6 -4.64 1.56 24.68
CA SER A 6 -5.16 0.90 23.45
C SER A 6 -4.52 1.41 22.16
N ILE A 7 -4.59 0.56 21.13
CA ILE A 7 -4.31 0.90 19.73
C ILE A 7 -5.64 1.21 19.04
N GLY A 8 -5.71 2.28 18.24
CA GLY A 8 -6.88 2.55 17.40
C GLY A 8 -7.06 1.46 16.33
N ALA A 9 -8.29 1.17 15.92
CA ALA A 9 -8.57 0.17 14.89
C ALA A 9 -8.03 0.59 13.52
N PHE A 10 -7.74 -0.38 12.66
CA PHE A 10 -7.32 -0.12 11.29
C PHE A 10 -8.47 0.48 10.47
N ASP A 11 -8.17 1.57 9.77
CA ASP A 11 -9.02 2.17 8.74
C ASP A 11 -8.20 2.40 7.48
N GLU A 12 -8.60 1.74 6.39
CA GLU A 12 -7.93 1.81 5.08
C GLU A 12 -7.95 3.22 4.46
N LYS A 13 -8.79 4.12 4.97
CA LYS A 13 -8.85 5.51 4.52
C LYS A 13 -7.87 6.41 5.25
N GLU A 14 -7.44 6.01 6.43
CA GLU A 14 -6.62 6.83 7.33
C GLU A 14 -5.16 6.38 7.35
N GLU A 15 -4.88 5.09 7.19
CA GLU A 15 -3.51 4.55 7.22
C GLU A 15 -3.31 3.35 6.27
N LEU A 16 -2.06 3.11 5.88
CA LEU A 16 -1.70 1.87 5.19
C LEU A 16 -1.71 0.71 6.19
N PHE A 17 -2.02 -0.50 5.71
CA PHE A 17 -2.01 -1.67 6.59
C PHE A 17 -0.61 -1.96 7.16
N GLU A 18 0.45 -1.63 6.41
CA GLU A 18 1.85 -1.77 6.87
C GLU A 18 2.11 -0.87 8.09
N ASP A 19 1.66 0.39 8.07
CA ASP A 19 1.79 1.32 9.19
C ASP A 19 1.03 0.83 10.43
N TYR A 20 -0.19 0.33 10.23
CA TYR A 20 -0.99 -0.27 11.30
C TYR A 20 -0.30 -1.52 11.90
N SER A 21 0.29 -2.35 11.05
CA SER A 21 1.04 -3.54 11.45
C SER A 21 2.24 -3.17 12.33
N ASP A 22 3.01 -2.16 11.93
CA ASP A 22 4.17 -1.68 12.69
C ASP A 22 3.77 -1.14 14.06
N ARG A 23 2.65 -0.41 14.14
CA ARG A 23 2.06 0.02 15.42
C ARG A 23 1.66 -1.17 16.30
N CYS A 24 1.11 -2.24 15.72
CA CYS A 24 0.78 -3.45 16.46
C CYS A 24 2.03 -4.12 17.02
N ASP A 25 3.10 -4.26 16.22
CA ASP A 25 4.36 -4.85 16.65
C ASP A 25 4.99 -4.05 17.80
N ALA A 26 5.02 -2.71 17.67
CA ALA A 26 5.49 -1.81 18.73
C ALA A 26 4.66 -1.93 20.01
N PHE A 27 3.33 -2.00 19.89
CA PHE A 27 2.44 -2.16 21.04
C PHE A 27 2.64 -3.51 21.74
N ILE A 28 2.77 -4.59 20.96
CA ILE A 28 3.03 -5.94 21.47
C ILE A 28 4.32 -5.97 22.27
N GLU A 29 5.39 -5.36 21.77
CA GLU A 29 6.69 -5.31 22.45
C GLU A 29 6.62 -4.44 23.72
N ALA A 30 6.09 -3.22 23.62
CA ALA A 30 6.01 -2.29 24.74
C ALA A 30 5.15 -2.83 25.90
N ASN A 31 4.14 -3.67 25.60
CA ASN A 31 3.25 -4.25 26.61
C ASN A 31 3.60 -5.70 26.97
N GLY A 32 4.69 -6.26 26.44
CA GLY A 32 5.11 -7.63 26.75
C GLY A 32 4.07 -8.70 26.36
N ILE A 33 3.36 -8.51 25.24
CA ILE A 33 2.35 -9.46 24.78
C ILE A 33 3.02 -10.74 24.30
N THR A 34 2.78 -11.83 25.02
CA THR A 34 3.34 -13.15 24.71
C THR A 34 2.83 -13.68 23.36
N LYS A 35 3.60 -14.56 22.71
CA LYS A 35 3.30 -15.06 21.35
C LYS A 35 1.91 -15.68 21.25
N GLU A 36 1.45 -16.36 22.29
CA GLU A 36 0.16 -17.05 22.38
C GLU A 36 -1.02 -16.06 22.40
N LYS A 37 -0.78 -14.82 22.83
CA LYS A 37 -1.79 -13.76 22.92
C LYS A 37 -1.88 -12.88 21.68
N ARG A 38 -0.85 -12.89 20.81
CA ARG A 38 -0.76 -11.97 19.65
C ARG A 38 -1.90 -12.15 18.66
N VAL A 39 -2.32 -13.40 18.40
CA VAL A 39 -3.45 -13.69 17.51
C VAL A 39 -4.73 -13.06 18.05
N HIS A 40 -5.07 -13.32 19.31
CA HIS A 40 -6.26 -12.75 19.95
C HIS A 40 -6.20 -11.22 20.04
N PHE A 41 -5.02 -10.66 20.30
CA PHE A 41 -4.80 -9.21 20.29
C PHE A 41 -5.17 -8.59 18.93
N VAL A 42 -4.65 -9.13 17.81
CA VAL A 42 -5.00 -8.61 16.47
C VAL A 42 -6.48 -8.73 16.20
N LEU A 43 -7.06 -9.90 16.44
CA LEU A 43 -8.48 -10.12 16.15
C LEU A 43 -9.41 -9.17 16.93
N ALA A 44 -8.99 -8.75 18.13
CA ALA A 44 -9.72 -7.79 18.94
C ALA A 44 -9.49 -6.32 18.54
N THR A 45 -8.38 -5.99 17.88
CA THR A 45 -7.95 -4.60 17.63
C THR A 45 -8.03 -4.18 16.19
N VAL A 46 -7.94 -5.10 15.22
CA VAL A 46 -7.85 -4.80 13.78
C VAL A 46 -9.09 -4.12 13.18
N GLY A 47 -10.19 -4.05 13.92
CA GLY A 47 -11.43 -3.43 13.46
C GLY A 47 -12.32 -4.36 12.64
N ALA A 48 -13.59 -3.97 12.49
CA ALA A 48 -14.64 -4.84 11.97
C ALA A 48 -14.44 -5.23 10.51
N SER A 49 -14.01 -4.29 9.66
CA SER A 49 -13.82 -4.52 8.22
C SER A 49 -12.72 -5.54 7.95
N ALA A 50 -11.52 -5.31 8.48
CA ALA A 50 -10.38 -6.20 8.34
C ALA A 50 -10.60 -7.56 9.03
N TYR A 51 -11.31 -7.60 10.17
CA TYR A 51 -11.68 -8.88 10.78
C TYR A 51 -12.63 -9.70 9.89
N LYS A 52 -13.61 -9.07 9.25
CA LYS A 52 -14.50 -9.75 8.30
C LYS A 52 -13.70 -10.34 7.13
N LEU A 53 -12.78 -9.56 6.57
CA LEU A 53 -11.88 -10.02 5.52
C LEU A 53 -11.03 -11.21 5.97
N LEU A 54 -10.44 -11.17 7.17
CA LEU A 54 -9.70 -12.31 7.73
C LEU A 54 -10.57 -13.56 7.82
N LYS A 55 -11.83 -13.42 8.22
CA LYS A 55 -12.78 -14.53 8.32
C LYS A 55 -13.04 -15.15 6.94
N ASP A 56 -13.25 -14.32 5.93
CA ASP A 56 -13.48 -14.77 4.55
C ASP A 56 -12.22 -15.47 3.98
N LEU A 57 -11.04 -14.88 4.17
CA LEU A 57 -9.75 -15.43 3.74
C LEU A 57 -9.30 -16.68 4.52
N SER A 58 -9.89 -16.95 5.68
CA SER A 58 -9.54 -18.10 6.50
C SER A 58 -10.40 -19.34 6.23
N SER A 59 -11.48 -19.20 5.45
CA SER A 59 -12.41 -20.28 5.13
C SER A 59 -11.71 -21.45 4.40
N PRO A 60 -12.01 -22.73 4.73
CA PRO A 60 -13.03 -23.20 5.68
C PRO A 60 -12.60 -23.20 7.17
N GLY A 61 -11.38 -22.75 7.47
CA GLY A 61 -10.87 -22.59 8.85
C GLY A 61 -11.31 -21.29 9.53
N LEU A 62 -10.68 -20.97 10.67
CA LEU A 62 -10.97 -19.78 11.44
C LEU A 62 -9.73 -18.89 11.60
N PRO A 63 -9.87 -17.56 11.70
CA PRO A 63 -8.72 -16.66 11.90
C PRO A 63 -7.91 -16.96 13.17
N ASN A 64 -8.55 -17.43 14.24
CA ASN A 64 -7.90 -17.74 15.51
C ASN A 64 -7.05 -19.01 15.48
N THR A 65 -7.16 -19.84 14.45
CA THR A 65 -6.32 -21.04 14.29
C THR A 65 -5.05 -20.76 13.48
N LYS A 66 -4.88 -19.54 12.96
CA LYS A 66 -3.69 -19.10 12.22
C LYS A 66 -2.68 -18.45 13.16
N THR A 67 -1.44 -18.37 12.71
CA THR A 67 -0.37 -17.63 13.39
C THR A 67 -0.51 -16.12 13.16
N TYR A 68 0.09 -15.34 14.06
CA TYR A 68 0.14 -13.87 13.92
C TYR A 68 0.75 -13.43 12.58
N THR A 69 1.82 -14.10 12.13
CA THR A 69 2.48 -13.81 10.86
C THR A 69 1.57 -14.08 9.66
N GLU A 70 0.83 -15.20 9.67
CA GLU A 70 -0.11 -15.52 8.59
C GLU A 70 -1.26 -14.50 8.51
N LEU A 71 -1.79 -14.06 9.66
CA LEU A 71 -2.83 -13.02 9.68
C LEU A 71 -2.34 -11.69 9.09
N LYS A 72 -1.13 -11.27 9.46
CA LYS A 72 -0.49 -10.09 8.88
C LYS A 72 -0.33 -10.24 7.36
N GLN A 73 0.13 -11.40 6.89
CA GLN A 73 0.31 -11.64 5.46
C GLN A 73 -1.01 -11.64 4.68
N LEU A 74 -2.08 -12.24 5.22
CA LEU A 74 -3.40 -12.23 4.58
C LEU A 74 -3.91 -10.80 4.36
N LEU A 75 -3.83 -9.97 5.40
CA LEU A 75 -4.26 -8.58 5.33
C LEU A 75 -3.33 -7.74 4.45
N ASN A 76 -2.01 -7.92 4.55
CA ASN A 76 -1.07 -7.20 3.71
C ASN A 76 -1.25 -7.55 2.23
N ASN A 77 -1.46 -8.83 1.90
CA ASN A 77 -1.72 -9.22 0.51
C ASN A 77 -3.00 -8.61 -0.07
N HIS A 78 -4.01 -8.35 0.76
CA HIS A 78 -5.26 -7.74 0.32
C HIS A 78 -5.17 -6.22 0.25
N TYR A 79 -4.75 -5.56 1.33
CA TYR A 79 -4.68 -4.10 1.41
C TYR A 79 -3.50 -3.52 0.64
N SER A 80 -2.39 -4.24 0.63
CA SER A 80 -1.24 -3.95 -0.22
C SER A 80 -1.29 -4.76 -1.51
N SER A 81 -2.51 -5.08 -2.00
CA SER A 81 -2.73 -5.59 -3.35
C SER A 81 -1.82 -4.81 -4.27
N LYS A 82 -0.74 -5.47 -4.72
CA LYS A 82 0.31 -4.81 -5.48
C LYS A 82 -0.40 -3.99 -6.55
N PRO A 83 -0.05 -2.70 -6.71
CA PRO A 83 -0.63 -1.90 -7.77
C PRO A 83 -0.62 -2.77 -9.02
N ILE A 84 -1.80 -3.05 -9.59
CA ILE A 84 -1.86 -3.95 -10.74
C ILE A 84 -0.94 -3.29 -11.76
N VAL A 85 0.22 -3.90 -12.02
CA VAL A 85 1.31 -3.22 -12.71
C VAL A 85 0.81 -2.68 -14.06
N ILE A 86 -0.12 -3.41 -14.67
CA ILE A 86 -0.83 -3.01 -15.89
C ILE A 86 -1.66 -1.73 -15.69
N ALA A 87 -2.40 -1.60 -14.59
CA ALA A 87 -3.19 -0.41 -14.27
C ALA A 87 -2.30 0.81 -13.96
N GLU A 88 -1.20 0.64 -13.24
CA GLU A 88 -0.27 1.75 -12.98
C GLU A 88 0.48 2.17 -14.24
N ARG A 89 0.92 1.20 -15.05
CA ARG A 89 1.47 1.47 -16.38
C ARG A 89 0.44 2.18 -17.26
N HIS A 90 -0.82 1.79 -17.22
CA HIS A 90 -1.87 2.51 -17.94
C HIS A 90 -1.96 3.96 -17.48
N LYS A 91 -2.03 4.23 -16.16
CA LYS A 91 -2.02 5.62 -15.63
C LYS A 91 -0.81 6.41 -16.10
N PHE A 92 0.38 5.80 -16.05
CA PHE A 92 1.62 6.39 -16.56
C PHE A 92 1.51 6.73 -18.06
N TRP A 93 1.10 5.76 -18.89
CA TRP A 93 0.95 5.90 -20.33
C TRP A 93 -0.25 6.74 -20.77
N THR A 94 -1.14 7.15 -19.87
CA THR A 94 -2.23 8.10 -20.15
C THR A 94 -2.03 9.46 -19.51
N SER A 95 -0.98 9.67 -18.71
CA SER A 95 -0.66 10.96 -18.06
C SER A 95 -0.18 12.00 -19.06
N ALA A 96 -0.77 13.19 -19.09
CA ALA A 96 -0.33 14.27 -19.99
C ALA A 96 -0.14 15.56 -19.21
N GLN A 97 0.80 16.39 -19.66
CA GLN A 97 1.04 17.68 -19.04
C GLN A 97 -0.26 18.51 -19.10
N GLY A 98 -0.68 19.03 -17.95
CA GLY A 98 -1.82 19.95 -17.88
C GLY A 98 -1.56 21.27 -18.61
N GLU A 99 -2.61 21.96 -19.06
CA GLU A 99 -2.49 23.22 -19.84
C GLU A 99 -1.69 24.32 -19.11
N GLN A 100 -1.70 24.32 -17.78
CA GLN A 100 -1.01 25.28 -16.91
C GLN A 100 0.07 24.62 -16.04
N GLU A 101 0.32 23.33 -16.22
CA GLU A 101 1.31 22.59 -15.45
C GLU A 101 2.71 22.91 -16.00
N SER A 102 3.68 23.14 -15.11
CA SER A 102 5.06 23.32 -15.56
C SER A 102 5.67 22.00 -15.99
N VAL A 103 6.66 22.05 -16.90
CA VAL A 103 7.37 20.83 -17.34
C VAL A 103 8.04 20.12 -16.16
N SER A 104 8.58 20.88 -15.19
CA SER A 104 9.20 20.32 -13.99
C SER A 104 8.20 19.59 -13.10
N ASP A 105 7.00 20.13 -12.91
CA ASP A 105 5.95 19.48 -12.13
C ASP A 105 5.48 18.19 -12.81
N PHE A 106 5.33 18.22 -14.13
CA PHE A 106 4.97 17.03 -14.90
C PHE A 106 6.06 15.93 -14.84
N ILE A 107 7.35 16.30 -14.84
CA ILE A 107 8.44 15.34 -14.64
C ILE A 107 8.34 14.68 -13.26
N VAL A 108 8.12 15.46 -12.20
CA VAL A 108 7.95 14.92 -10.83
C VAL A 108 6.73 14.01 -10.76
N GLN A 109 5.63 14.36 -11.45
CA GLN A 109 4.45 13.50 -11.53
C GLN A 109 4.78 12.16 -12.23
N LEU A 110 5.48 12.19 -13.37
CA LEU A 110 5.89 10.99 -14.10
C LEU A 110 6.80 10.09 -13.26
N GLU A 111 7.77 10.66 -12.55
CA GLU A 111 8.64 9.94 -11.64
C GLU A 111 7.83 9.24 -10.55
N ASN A 112 6.90 9.95 -9.91
CA ASN A 112 6.01 9.38 -8.89
C ASN A 112 5.14 8.23 -9.42
N LEU A 113 4.55 8.38 -10.61
CA LEU A 113 3.76 7.31 -11.25
C LEU A 113 4.62 6.08 -11.59
N SER A 114 5.86 6.30 -12.02
CA SER A 114 6.77 5.23 -12.42
C SER A 114 7.17 4.30 -11.27
N THR A 115 7.16 4.79 -10.02
CA THR A 115 7.52 4.02 -8.81
C THR A 115 6.68 2.74 -8.64
N LYS A 116 5.43 2.76 -9.12
CA LYS A 116 4.49 1.64 -9.02
C LYS A 116 4.39 0.80 -10.30
N CYS A 117 5.11 1.18 -11.37
CA CYS A 117 5.02 0.57 -12.69
C CYS A 117 5.95 -0.63 -12.91
N ASN A 118 6.87 -0.90 -11.97
CA ASN A 118 7.86 -1.97 -12.05
C ASN A 118 8.56 -2.03 -13.43
N PHE A 119 9.11 -0.90 -13.89
CA PHE A 119 9.79 -0.82 -15.19
C PHE A 119 11.17 -1.51 -15.20
N GLY A 120 11.80 -1.67 -14.03
CA GLY A 120 13.15 -2.23 -13.96
C GLY A 120 14.13 -1.43 -14.82
N ASP A 121 14.93 -2.13 -15.62
CA ASP A 121 15.93 -1.51 -16.50
C ASP A 121 15.32 -0.57 -17.56
N PHE A 122 14.02 -0.69 -17.85
CA PHE A 122 13.31 0.14 -18.82
C PHE A 122 12.82 1.49 -18.25
N LEU A 123 13.11 1.79 -16.98
CA LEU A 123 12.58 2.99 -16.31
C LEU A 123 12.95 4.30 -17.03
N ASN A 124 14.23 4.46 -17.36
CA ASN A 124 14.71 5.70 -17.99
C ASN A 124 14.14 5.92 -19.39
N ASP A 125 13.98 4.82 -20.16
CA ASP A 125 13.38 4.86 -21.49
C ASP A 125 11.89 5.18 -21.38
N ALA A 126 11.16 4.56 -20.44
CA ALA A 126 9.74 4.85 -20.21
C ALA A 126 9.49 6.32 -19.85
N LEU A 127 10.30 6.89 -18.94
CA LEU A 127 10.22 8.31 -18.55
C LEU A 127 10.47 9.23 -19.74
N ARG A 128 11.51 8.96 -20.53
CA ARG A 128 11.85 9.75 -21.73
C ARG A 128 10.73 9.68 -22.77
N ASP A 129 10.28 8.47 -23.11
CA ASP A 129 9.25 8.25 -24.11
C ASP A 129 7.96 8.95 -23.73
N ARG A 130 7.59 8.89 -22.44
CA ARG A 130 6.38 9.55 -21.98
C ARG A 130 6.50 11.06 -21.99
N LEU A 131 7.62 11.59 -21.50
CA LEU A 131 7.89 13.03 -21.49
C LEU A 131 7.80 13.59 -22.92
N VAL A 132 8.53 13.00 -23.88
CA VAL A 132 8.54 13.47 -25.28
C VAL A 132 7.15 13.42 -25.91
N SER A 133 6.36 12.39 -25.62
CA SER A 133 5.05 12.18 -26.24
C SER A 133 3.93 13.09 -25.72
N CYS A 134 4.12 13.75 -24.56
CA CYS A 134 3.01 14.37 -23.82
C CYS A 134 3.28 15.77 -23.24
N LEU A 135 4.35 16.43 -23.68
CA LEU A 135 4.56 17.84 -23.41
C LEU A 135 3.52 18.71 -24.13
N HIS A 136 2.79 19.52 -23.37
CA HIS A 136 1.91 20.54 -23.91
C HIS A 136 2.76 21.72 -24.40
N GLY A 137 2.89 21.86 -25.71
CA GLY A 137 3.50 23.03 -26.35
C GLY A 137 4.82 22.77 -27.08
N LYS A 138 4.69 22.34 -28.34
CA LYS A 138 5.58 22.62 -29.48
C LYS A 138 7.09 22.39 -29.28
N MET A 139 7.59 21.15 -29.25
CA MET A 139 9.01 20.88 -29.60
C MET A 139 9.30 19.54 -30.28
N VAL A 140 8.33 18.92 -30.99
CA VAL A 140 8.65 17.83 -31.92
C VAL A 140 8.18 18.21 -33.31
N LYS A 141 9.06 18.87 -34.07
CA LYS A 141 8.99 18.85 -35.53
C LYS A 141 9.73 17.59 -35.96
N THR A 142 8.97 16.60 -36.39
CA THR A 142 9.48 15.40 -37.07
C THR A 142 10.06 15.78 -38.42
#